data_AF-A0A183IMA0-F1
#
_entry.id   AF-A0A183IMA0-F1
#
_cell.length_a   1.000
_cell.length_b   1.000
_cell.length_c   1.000
_cell.angle_alpha   90.00
_cell.angle_beta   90.00
_cell.angle_gamma   90.00
#
_symmetry.space_group_name_H-M   'P 1'
#
loop_
_entity.id
_entity.type
_entity.pdbx_description
1 polymer ?
#
loop_
_entity_poly.entity_id
_entity_poly.type
_entity_poly.pdbx_seq_one_letter_code
_entity_poly.pdbx_strand_id
1 'polypeptide(L)'
;MGEGRRTQVMLLDERRLDIVVQPKLTVEELLNIVASHCHLRDPDKHYFGLTFLDDRQQYHWLYRQRCVLDHDFPKKMYLSGVSIILYHMIKFYVHSVSQLAYSPTVELYFLQVQQHISRGYFQVDSKSMFRLSGYAMQAYFGDYVNESVAKNRMKRLPLFPASLLKEYPSLAHCEDKLTEIYKSLFGMSRGAAILNYMSLVEKMENYGMHFYEVKEKSGASVLLGLCSKGLYQFDVNDPAVTRQVRTFSVITGNNWRTYITGIESFRSKFMIQNGM
;
A
#
# COMPACT_ATOMS: atom_id res chain seq x y z
N MET A 1 13.44 26.24 -23.61
CA MET A 1 12.55 25.66 -22.58
C MET A 1 12.71 24.15 -22.69
N GLY A 2 13.05 23.46 -21.59
CA GLY A 2 13.29 22.01 -21.65
C GLY A 2 12.04 21.26 -22.07
N GLU A 3 12.18 20.27 -22.94
CA GLU A 3 11.07 19.41 -23.35
C GLU A 3 10.51 18.66 -22.13
N GLY A 4 9.18 18.60 -22.03
CA GLY A 4 8.50 17.83 -20.99
C GLY A 4 8.75 16.32 -21.13
N ARG A 5 8.60 15.58 -20.04
CA ARG A 5 8.82 14.14 -19.99
C ARG A 5 7.49 13.40 -19.87
N ARG A 6 7.30 12.35 -20.68
CA ARG A 6 6.15 11.45 -20.52
C ARG A 6 6.27 10.72 -19.19
N THR A 7 5.18 10.74 -18.43
CA THR A 7 5.09 10.14 -17.10
C THR A 7 3.74 9.42 -17.00
N GLN A 8 3.77 8.20 -16.48
CA GLN A 8 2.59 7.41 -16.17
C GLN A 8 2.46 7.31 -14.66
N VAL A 9 1.34 7.74 -14.11
CA VAL A 9 1.01 7.59 -12.68
C VAL A 9 0.05 6.43 -12.52
N MET A 10 0.49 5.39 -11.80
CA MET A 10 -0.31 4.26 -11.38
C MET A 10 -1.15 4.67 -10.15
N LEU A 11 -2.46 4.65 -10.29
CA LEU A 11 -3.40 4.96 -9.20
C LEU A 11 -3.69 3.72 -8.35
N LEU A 12 -4.24 3.94 -7.15
CA LEU A 12 -4.56 2.86 -6.20
C LEU A 12 -5.66 1.91 -6.68
N ASP A 13 -6.52 2.38 -7.59
CA ASP A 13 -7.54 1.59 -8.28
C ASP A 13 -7.04 0.98 -9.60
N GLU A 14 -5.71 0.90 -9.76
CA GLU A 14 -4.99 0.32 -10.91
C GLU A 14 -5.16 1.08 -12.23
N ARG A 15 -5.93 2.18 -12.26
CA ARG A 15 -5.97 3.08 -13.42
C ARG A 15 -4.62 3.72 -13.64
N ARG A 16 -4.37 4.08 -14.91
CA ARG A 16 -3.15 4.75 -15.34
C ARG A 16 -3.49 6.15 -15.80
N LEU A 17 -2.78 7.13 -15.26
CA LEU A 17 -2.86 8.52 -15.68
C LEU A 17 -1.59 8.87 -16.47
N ASP A 18 -1.74 9.06 -17.77
CA ASP A 18 -0.63 9.49 -18.64
C ASP A 18 -0.58 11.02 -18.70
N ILE A 19 0.59 11.59 -18.38
CA ILE A 19 0.81 13.04 -18.33
C ILE A 19 2.20 13.40 -18.85
N VAL A 20 2.33 14.57 -19.47
CA VAL A 20 3.64 15.16 -19.80
C VAL A 20 4.04 16.11 -18.68
N VAL A 21 5.03 15.71 -17.88
CA VAL A 21 5.57 16.51 -16.78
C VAL A 21 6.53 17.56 -17.33
N GLN A 22 6.24 18.82 -17.05
CA GLN A 22 7.10 19.95 -17.43
C GLN A 22 8.25 20.12 -16.41
N PRO A 23 9.41 20.68 -16.81
CA PRO A 23 10.56 20.86 -15.90
C PRO A 23 10.26 21.60 -14.61
N LYS A 24 9.30 22.53 -14.62
CA LYS A 24 8.90 23.32 -13.44
C LYS A 24 7.74 22.73 -12.65
N LEU A 25 7.13 21.63 -13.11
CA LEU A 25 6.00 21.02 -12.42
C LEU A 25 6.48 20.39 -11.10
N THR A 26 5.97 20.90 -10.01
CA THR A 26 6.26 20.39 -8.66
C THR A 26 5.53 19.09 -8.38
N VAL A 27 6.06 18.32 -7.44
CA VAL A 27 5.41 17.09 -6.96
C VAL A 27 4.05 17.42 -6.31
N GLU A 28 3.93 18.55 -5.61
CA GLU A 28 2.67 19.02 -5.02
C GLU A 28 1.61 19.32 -6.10
N GLU A 29 1.98 20.01 -7.19
CA GLU A 29 1.07 20.26 -8.32
C GLU A 29 0.62 18.96 -8.98
N LEU A 30 1.55 18.02 -9.23
CA LEU A 30 1.20 16.71 -9.78
C LEU A 30 0.28 15.92 -8.84
N LEU A 31 0.53 15.97 -7.53
CA LEU A 31 -0.35 15.36 -6.53
C LEU A 31 -1.75 15.95 -6.55
N ASN A 32 -1.91 17.26 -6.77
CA ASN A 32 -3.22 17.89 -6.90
C ASN A 32 -4.00 17.41 -8.14
N ILE A 33 -3.29 17.18 -9.26
CA ILE A 33 -3.88 16.57 -10.45
C ILE A 33 -4.36 15.15 -10.12
N VAL A 34 -3.47 14.32 -9.55
CA VAL A 34 -3.78 12.94 -9.16
C VAL A 34 -4.95 12.88 -8.16
N ALA A 35 -4.96 13.76 -7.16
CA ALA A 35 -6.02 13.88 -6.17
C ALA A 35 -7.38 14.14 -6.81
N SER A 36 -7.43 15.00 -7.84
CA SER A 36 -8.66 15.29 -8.58
C SER A 36 -9.21 14.05 -9.29
N HIS A 37 -8.34 13.22 -9.89
CA HIS A 37 -8.72 11.95 -10.52
C HIS A 37 -9.18 10.87 -9.53
N CYS A 38 -8.77 10.98 -8.27
CA CYS A 38 -9.13 10.08 -7.18
C CYS A 38 -10.26 10.63 -6.28
N HIS A 39 -10.82 11.80 -6.61
CA HIS A 39 -11.82 12.51 -5.79
C HIS A 39 -11.34 12.80 -4.34
N LEU A 40 -10.03 12.96 -4.16
CA LEU A 40 -9.42 13.33 -2.88
C LEU A 40 -9.59 14.83 -2.62
N ARG A 41 -9.94 15.18 -1.38
CA ARG A 41 -10.22 16.56 -0.94
C ARG A 41 -9.43 16.87 0.32
N ASP A 42 -9.22 18.16 0.57
CA ASP A 42 -8.65 18.61 1.84
C ASP A 42 -9.65 18.35 2.98
N PRO A 43 -9.20 17.86 4.16
CA PRO A 43 -7.79 17.75 4.55
C PRO A 43 -7.06 16.50 4.06
N ASP A 44 -7.73 15.43 3.65
CA ASP A 44 -7.15 14.08 3.49
C ASP A 44 -6.00 13.95 2.46
N LYS A 45 -5.79 14.92 1.56
CA LYS A 45 -4.72 14.87 0.54
C LYS A 45 -3.31 14.72 1.13
N HIS A 46 -3.06 15.19 2.36
CA HIS A 46 -1.72 15.11 2.96
C HIS A 46 -1.30 13.68 3.28
N TYR A 47 -2.24 12.72 3.37
CA TYR A 47 -1.92 11.31 3.65
C TYR A 47 -1.25 10.59 2.48
N PHE A 48 -1.34 11.13 1.27
CA PHE A 48 -0.86 10.48 0.05
C PHE A 48 0.48 11.04 -0.44
N GLY A 49 1.14 10.29 -1.32
CA GLY A 49 2.38 10.69 -1.96
C GLY A 49 2.58 10.00 -3.29
N LEU A 50 3.63 10.42 -3.99
CA LEU A 50 4.11 9.77 -5.21
C LEU A 50 5.45 9.09 -4.93
N THR A 51 5.62 7.91 -5.50
CA THR A 51 6.87 7.15 -5.42
C THR A 51 7.24 6.55 -6.76
N PHE A 52 8.51 6.23 -6.95
CA PHE A 52 8.99 5.41 -8.07
C PHE A 52 9.70 4.16 -7.53
N LEU A 53 9.80 3.13 -8.37
CA LEU A 53 10.57 1.92 -8.07
C LEU A 53 11.98 2.03 -8.64
N ASP A 54 12.97 1.66 -7.83
CA ASP A 54 14.34 1.50 -8.31
C ASP A 54 14.55 0.14 -9.03
N ASP A 55 15.81 -0.16 -9.36
CA ASP A 55 16.17 -1.42 -10.01
C ASP A 55 16.04 -2.64 -9.08
N ARG A 56 15.89 -2.43 -7.77
CA ARG A 56 15.68 -3.46 -6.74
C ARG A 56 14.22 -3.57 -6.30
N GLN A 57 13.29 -2.95 -7.02
CA GLN A 57 11.86 -2.91 -6.66
C GLN A 57 11.59 -2.25 -5.30
N GLN A 58 12.43 -1.31 -4.88
CA GLN A 58 12.21 -0.50 -3.69
C GLN A 58 11.54 0.83 -4.05
N TYR A 59 10.54 1.21 -3.25
CA TYR A 59 9.82 2.47 -3.39
C TYR A 59 10.61 3.65 -2.81
N HIS A 60 10.78 4.70 -3.63
CA HIS A 60 11.40 5.96 -3.25
C HIS A 60 10.39 7.11 -3.33
N TRP A 61 10.16 7.80 -2.21
CA TRP A 61 9.17 8.88 -2.14
C TRP A 61 9.68 10.17 -2.77
N LEU A 62 8.85 10.82 -3.58
CA LEU A 62 9.11 12.16 -4.09
C LEU A 62 8.88 13.23 -3.00
N TYR A 63 9.67 14.30 -3.04
CA TYR A 63 9.57 15.46 -2.15
C TYR A 63 8.61 16.50 -2.72
N ARG A 64 7.55 16.81 -1.98
CA ARG A 64 6.42 17.67 -2.42
C ARG A 64 6.85 19.03 -2.99
N GLN A 65 7.84 19.67 -2.37
CA GLN A 65 8.30 21.02 -2.74
C GLN A 65 9.31 21.05 -3.91
N ARG A 66 9.76 19.90 -4.40
CA ARG A 66 10.70 19.81 -5.53
C ARG A 66 9.98 19.63 -6.85
N CYS A 67 10.63 20.00 -7.96
CA CYS A 67 10.13 19.62 -9.28
C CYS A 67 10.22 18.10 -9.44
N VAL A 68 9.25 17.51 -10.13
CA VAL A 68 9.22 16.06 -10.35
C VAL A 68 10.49 15.62 -11.08
N LEU A 69 10.92 16.37 -12.08
CA LEU A 69 12.10 16.04 -12.91
C LEU A 69 13.45 16.32 -12.23
N ASP A 70 13.47 16.95 -11.05
CA ASP A 70 14.68 17.17 -10.25
C ASP A 70 15.03 15.98 -9.35
N HIS A 71 14.25 14.89 -9.41
CA HIS A 71 14.53 13.67 -8.67
C HIS A 71 15.38 12.70 -9.50
N ASP A 72 16.25 11.96 -8.80
CA ASP A 72 17.14 10.98 -9.40
C ASP A 72 16.38 9.67 -9.63
N PHE A 73 15.87 9.50 -10.85
CA PHE A 73 15.21 8.28 -11.30
C PHE A 73 16.24 7.22 -11.73
N PRO A 74 15.84 5.94 -11.81
CA PRO A 74 16.72 4.91 -12.37
C PRO A 74 17.12 5.23 -13.81
N LYS A 75 18.36 4.91 -14.19
CA LYS A 75 18.94 5.23 -15.51
C LYS A 75 18.04 4.83 -16.69
N LYS A 76 17.38 3.67 -16.58
CA LYS A 76 16.42 3.15 -17.57
C LYS A 76 15.27 4.12 -17.87
N MET A 77 14.83 4.91 -16.88
CA MET A 77 13.74 5.87 -17.04
C MET A 77 14.19 7.13 -17.76
N TYR A 78 15.49 7.38 -17.96
CA TYR A 78 15.98 8.51 -18.77
C TYR A 78 16.13 8.19 -20.26
N LEU A 79 15.95 6.92 -20.66
CA LEU A 79 16.05 6.51 -22.06
C LEU A 79 14.95 7.18 -22.90
N SER A 80 15.32 7.62 -24.11
CA SER A 80 14.37 8.24 -25.03
C SER A 80 13.21 7.29 -25.35
N GLY A 81 11.99 7.81 -25.37
CA GLY A 81 10.78 7.03 -25.60
C GLY A 81 10.25 6.29 -24.36
N VAL A 82 10.99 6.19 -23.26
CA VAL A 82 10.52 5.55 -22.01
C VAL A 82 9.81 6.57 -21.12
N SER A 83 8.61 6.21 -20.66
CA SER A 83 7.87 7.03 -19.69
C SER A 83 8.41 6.82 -18.27
N ILE A 84 8.48 7.89 -17.48
CA ILE A 84 8.69 7.78 -16.02
C ILE A 84 7.47 7.10 -15.42
N ILE A 85 7.66 6.10 -14.56
CA ILE A 85 6.54 5.41 -13.89
C ILE A 85 6.53 5.83 -12.43
N LEU A 86 5.42 6.45 -12.01
CA LEU A 86 5.17 6.84 -10.63
C LEU A 86 3.98 6.04 -10.08
N TYR A 87 3.94 5.85 -8.78
CA TYR A 87 2.85 5.19 -8.06
C TYR A 87 2.27 6.18 -7.06
N HIS A 88 0.95 6.36 -7.11
CA HIS A 88 0.20 7.08 -6.10
C HIS A 88 -0.09 6.13 -4.94
N MET A 89 0.39 6.48 -3.75
CA MET A 89 0.34 5.60 -2.59
C MET A 89 0.01 6.38 -1.31
N ILE A 90 -0.57 5.69 -0.32
CA ILE A 90 -0.74 6.24 1.03
C ILE A 90 0.64 6.30 1.67
N LYS A 91 1.08 7.50 2.03
CA LYS A 91 2.37 7.76 2.69
C LYS A 91 2.22 7.74 4.21
N PHE A 92 1.14 8.33 4.72
CA PHE A 92 0.88 8.43 6.15
C PHE A 92 -0.44 7.76 6.47
N TYR A 93 -0.38 6.70 7.28
CA TYR A 93 -1.59 6.00 7.71
C TYR A 93 -2.17 6.67 8.95
N VAL A 94 -3.50 6.84 8.94
CA VAL A 94 -4.26 7.15 10.15
C VAL A 94 -4.32 5.94 11.07
N HIS A 95 -4.61 6.16 12.36
CA HIS A 95 -4.82 5.03 13.27
C HIS A 95 -6.12 4.28 12.95
N SER A 96 -7.14 5.00 12.52
CA SER A 96 -8.39 4.44 12.04
C SER A 96 -8.95 5.26 10.88
N VAL A 97 -9.50 4.58 9.86
CA VAL A 97 -10.14 5.22 8.70
C VAL A 97 -11.38 6.03 9.07
N SER A 98 -11.94 5.81 10.26
CA SER A 98 -13.01 6.63 10.82
C SER A 98 -12.60 8.10 11.05
N GLN A 99 -11.29 8.38 11.08
CA GLN A 99 -10.73 9.74 11.19
C GLN A 99 -10.67 10.46 9.85
N LEU A 100 -10.83 9.76 8.72
CA LEU A 100 -10.77 10.35 7.39
C LEU A 100 -12.02 11.18 7.13
N ALA A 101 -11.86 12.35 6.52
CA ALA A 101 -12.95 13.28 6.33
C ALA A 101 -13.94 12.83 5.25
N TYR A 102 -13.49 12.05 4.26
CA TYR A 102 -14.33 11.68 3.11
C TYR A 102 -14.28 10.19 2.77
N SER A 103 -15.42 9.67 2.31
CA SER A 103 -15.54 8.26 1.91
C SER A 103 -14.61 7.83 0.76
N PRO A 104 -14.32 8.65 -0.30
CA PRO A 104 -13.37 8.23 -1.33
C PRO A 104 -11.97 7.96 -0.74
N THR A 105 -11.57 8.69 0.29
CA THR A 105 -10.32 8.45 1.00
C THR A 105 -10.32 7.09 1.68
N VAL A 106 -11.40 6.73 2.37
CA VAL A 106 -11.57 5.41 3.01
C VAL A 106 -11.47 4.28 1.97
N GLU A 107 -12.06 4.47 0.79
CA GLU A 107 -11.97 3.50 -0.30
C GLU A 107 -10.53 3.31 -0.81
N LEU A 108 -9.76 4.39 -0.96
CA LEU A 108 -8.35 4.32 -1.36
C LEU A 108 -7.50 3.61 -0.30
N TYR A 109 -7.80 3.81 0.99
CA TYR A 109 -7.19 3.03 2.09
C TYR A 109 -7.47 1.54 1.95
N PHE A 110 -8.72 1.17 1.69
CA PHE A 110 -9.11 -0.20 1.45
C PHE A 110 -8.37 -0.83 0.26
N LEU A 111 -8.27 -0.12 -0.87
CA LEU A 111 -7.58 -0.61 -2.07
C LEU A 111 -6.10 -0.92 -1.80
N GLN A 112 -5.36 0.02 -1.18
CA GLN A 112 -3.94 -0.21 -0.92
C GLN A 112 -3.71 -1.36 0.07
N VAL A 113 -4.51 -1.40 1.14
CA VAL A 113 -4.37 -2.44 2.16
C VAL A 113 -4.73 -3.82 1.60
N GLN A 114 -5.75 -3.92 0.76
CA GLN A 114 -6.11 -5.19 0.11
C GLN A 114 -4.99 -5.69 -0.79
N GLN A 115 -4.35 -4.81 -1.58
CA GLN A 115 -3.17 -5.17 -2.39
C GLN A 115 -2.00 -5.63 -1.52
N HIS A 116 -1.79 -5.02 -0.36
CA HIS A 116 -0.72 -5.41 0.55
C HIS A 116 -0.98 -6.79 1.19
N ILE A 117 -2.22 -7.06 1.60
CA ILE A 117 -2.61 -8.37 2.15
C ILE A 117 -2.45 -9.46 1.09
N SER A 118 -2.89 -9.22 -0.15
CA SER A 118 -2.79 -10.21 -1.22
C SER A 118 -1.34 -10.52 -1.60
N ARG A 119 -0.42 -9.57 -1.40
CA ARG A 119 1.02 -9.73 -1.58
C ARG A 119 1.74 -10.36 -0.39
N GLY A 120 1.04 -10.64 0.71
CA GLY A 120 1.59 -11.31 1.88
C GLY A 120 2.35 -10.39 2.86
N TYR A 121 2.13 -9.07 2.82
CA TYR A 121 2.78 -8.15 3.77
C TYR A 121 2.18 -8.18 5.19
N PHE A 122 1.08 -8.90 5.38
CA PHE A 122 0.40 -9.02 6.67
C PHE A 122 0.42 -10.48 7.14
N GLN A 123 0.75 -10.69 8.42
CA GLN A 123 0.34 -11.93 9.09
C GLN A 123 -1.14 -11.82 9.40
N VAL A 124 -1.91 -12.71 8.79
CA VAL A 124 -3.34 -12.81 9.00
C VAL A 124 -3.65 -14.25 9.32
N ASP A 125 -4.24 -14.48 10.49
CA ASP A 125 -4.73 -15.82 10.82
C ASP A 125 -5.81 -16.28 9.84
N SER A 126 -5.94 -17.59 9.67
CA SER A 126 -6.94 -18.23 8.79
C SER A 126 -8.32 -17.58 8.89
N LYS A 127 -8.85 -17.43 10.11
CA LYS A 127 -10.22 -16.97 10.34
C LYS A 127 -10.38 -15.53 9.90
N SER A 128 -9.42 -14.67 10.23
CA SER A 128 -9.41 -13.27 9.79
C SER A 128 -9.29 -13.16 8.26
N MET A 129 -8.44 -13.99 7.63
CA MET A 129 -8.26 -13.95 6.18
C MET A 129 -9.56 -14.29 5.44
N PHE A 130 -10.26 -15.34 5.84
CA PHE A 130 -11.54 -15.70 5.24
C PHE A 130 -12.60 -14.60 5.40
N ARG A 131 -12.63 -13.90 6.55
CA ARG A 131 -13.52 -12.75 6.76
C ARG A 131 -13.17 -11.58 5.85
N LEU A 132 -11.88 -11.24 5.74
CA LEU A 132 -11.39 -10.19 4.85
C LEU A 132 -11.75 -10.50 3.39
N SER A 133 -11.53 -11.74 2.94
CA SER A 133 -11.94 -12.18 1.61
C SER A 133 -13.45 -12.05 1.39
N GLY A 134 -14.26 -12.39 2.40
CA GLY A 134 -15.72 -12.22 2.35
C GLY A 134 -16.12 -10.74 2.21
N TYR A 135 -15.55 -9.86 3.03
CA TYR A 135 -15.79 -8.42 2.92
C TYR A 135 -15.31 -7.85 1.58
N ALA A 136 -14.17 -8.31 1.05
CA ALA A 136 -13.72 -7.91 -0.27
C ALA A 136 -14.71 -8.34 -1.37
N MET A 137 -15.19 -9.59 -1.33
CA MET A 137 -16.21 -10.08 -2.28
C MET A 137 -17.47 -9.22 -2.22
N GLN A 138 -17.97 -8.91 -1.03
CA GLN A 138 -19.13 -8.04 -0.84
C GLN A 138 -18.87 -6.61 -1.36
N ALA A 139 -17.69 -6.06 -1.08
CA ALA A 139 -17.32 -4.70 -1.50
C ALA A 139 -17.17 -4.55 -3.02
N TYR A 140 -16.63 -5.57 -3.71
CA TYR A 140 -16.42 -5.53 -5.16
C TYR A 140 -17.63 -5.98 -5.97
N PHE A 141 -18.42 -6.92 -5.47
CA PHE A 141 -19.43 -7.61 -6.26
C PHE A 141 -20.86 -7.57 -5.69
N GLY A 142 -21.06 -6.95 -4.53
CA GLY A 142 -22.36 -6.92 -3.84
C GLY A 142 -22.78 -8.30 -3.33
N ASP A 143 -24.08 -8.53 -3.18
CA ASP A 143 -24.60 -9.76 -2.60
C ASP A 143 -24.27 -11.02 -3.40
N TYR A 144 -24.20 -12.14 -2.67
CA TYR A 144 -24.13 -13.47 -3.26
C TYR A 144 -25.37 -13.75 -4.13
N VAL A 145 -25.14 -14.35 -5.31
CA VAL A 145 -26.20 -14.71 -6.26
C VAL A 145 -26.36 -16.22 -6.36
N ASN A 146 -25.30 -16.92 -6.76
CA ASN A 146 -25.22 -18.37 -6.79
C ASN A 146 -23.75 -18.81 -6.80
N GLU A 147 -23.50 -20.11 -6.65
CA GLU A 147 -22.16 -20.67 -6.48
C GLU A 147 -21.27 -20.47 -7.72
N SER A 148 -21.80 -20.71 -8.92
CA SER A 148 -21.05 -20.55 -10.17
C SER A 148 -20.56 -19.11 -10.36
N VAL A 149 -21.43 -18.13 -10.09
CA VAL A 149 -21.10 -16.70 -10.16
C VAL A 149 -20.09 -16.32 -9.07
N ALA A 150 -20.24 -16.84 -7.85
CA ALA A 150 -19.32 -16.59 -6.76
C ALA A 150 -17.91 -17.11 -7.08
N LYS A 151 -17.77 -18.37 -7.52
CA LYS A 151 -16.49 -18.97 -7.91
C LYS A 151 -15.82 -18.22 -9.06
N ASN A 152 -16.59 -17.78 -10.06
CA ASN A 152 -16.06 -16.94 -11.14
C ASN A 152 -15.59 -15.56 -10.66
N ARG A 153 -16.30 -14.94 -9.72
CA ARG A 153 -15.91 -13.67 -9.09
C ARG A 153 -14.64 -13.81 -8.24
N MET A 154 -14.50 -14.89 -7.48
CA MET A 154 -13.32 -15.17 -6.65
C MET A 154 -12.04 -15.21 -7.49
N LYS A 155 -12.09 -15.82 -8.69
CA LYS A 155 -10.94 -15.89 -9.62
C LYS A 155 -10.48 -14.52 -10.15
N ARG A 156 -11.32 -13.48 -10.04
CA ARG A 156 -11.01 -12.12 -10.51
C ARG A 156 -10.31 -11.26 -9.47
N LEU A 157 -10.20 -11.75 -8.23
CA LEU A 157 -9.56 -11.02 -7.13
C LEU A 157 -8.43 -11.85 -6.52
N PRO A 158 -7.29 -11.23 -6.18
CA PRO A 158 -6.25 -11.90 -5.42
C PRO A 158 -6.67 -11.94 -3.93
N LEU A 159 -7.56 -12.87 -3.58
CA LEU A 159 -8.19 -12.93 -2.25
C LEU A 159 -7.30 -13.56 -1.19
N PHE A 160 -6.43 -14.48 -1.56
CA PHE A 160 -5.57 -15.21 -0.63
C PHE A 160 -4.11 -15.06 -1.02
N PRO A 161 -3.20 -14.82 -0.06
CA PRO A 161 -1.77 -14.87 -0.35
C PRO A 161 -1.35 -16.31 -0.70
N ALA A 162 -0.37 -16.44 -1.59
CA ALA A 162 0.07 -17.74 -2.09
C ALA A 162 0.65 -18.67 -1.00
N SER A 163 1.18 -18.10 0.08
CA SER A 163 1.66 -18.84 1.25
C SER A 163 0.52 -19.59 1.95
N LEU A 164 -0.59 -18.90 2.21
CA LEU A 164 -1.73 -19.45 2.94
C LEU A 164 -2.44 -20.57 2.16
N LEU A 165 -2.47 -20.48 0.82
CA LEU A 165 -3.07 -21.54 -0.01
C LEU A 165 -2.38 -22.90 0.16
N LYS A 166 -1.13 -22.94 0.63
CA LYS A 166 -0.39 -24.19 0.89
C LYS A 166 -0.84 -24.91 2.17
N GLU A 167 -1.52 -24.21 3.07
CA GLU A 167 -1.96 -24.76 4.36
C GLU A 167 -3.29 -25.51 4.29
N TYR A 168 -4.01 -25.42 3.16
CA TYR A 168 -5.33 -26.03 2.99
C TYR A 168 -5.30 -27.24 2.05
N PRO A 169 -6.22 -28.20 2.23
CA PRO A 169 -6.27 -29.40 1.40
C PRO A 169 -6.41 -29.14 -0.10
N SER A 170 -7.13 -28.07 -0.48
CA SER A 170 -7.32 -27.68 -1.88
C SER A 170 -7.84 -26.24 -2.00
N LEU A 171 -7.71 -25.66 -3.20
CA LEU A 171 -8.34 -24.37 -3.52
C LEU A 171 -9.87 -24.44 -3.40
N ALA A 172 -10.47 -25.56 -3.82
CA ALA A 172 -11.92 -25.77 -3.72
C ALA A 172 -12.41 -25.69 -2.26
N HIS A 173 -11.65 -26.27 -1.32
CA HIS A 173 -11.97 -26.16 0.11
C HIS A 173 -12.00 -24.69 0.59
N CYS A 174 -11.06 -23.87 0.13
CA CYS A 174 -11.07 -22.43 0.43
C CYS A 174 -12.26 -21.72 -0.21
N GLU A 175 -12.59 -22.02 -1.47
CA GLU A 175 -13.73 -21.44 -2.19
C GLU A 175 -15.06 -21.76 -1.49
N ASP A 176 -15.25 -23.00 -1.04
CA ASP A 176 -16.48 -23.43 -0.37
C ASP A 176 -16.62 -22.72 0.99
N LYS A 177 -15.54 -22.67 1.80
CA LYS A 177 -15.54 -21.95 3.07
C LYS A 177 -15.77 -20.45 2.91
N LEU A 178 -15.18 -19.84 1.88
CA LEU A 178 -15.40 -18.43 1.56
C LEU A 178 -16.85 -18.18 1.08
N THR A 179 -17.42 -19.12 0.32
CA THR A 179 -18.79 -19.03 -0.18
C THR A 179 -19.80 -18.94 0.97
N GLU A 180 -19.64 -19.75 2.03
CA GLU A 180 -20.52 -19.70 3.20
C GLU A 180 -20.44 -18.35 3.93
N ILE A 181 -19.24 -17.78 4.07
CA ILE A 181 -19.07 -16.44 4.63
C ILE A 181 -19.73 -15.40 3.72
N TYR A 182 -19.51 -15.46 2.41
CA TYR A 182 -20.08 -14.49 1.48
C TYR A 182 -21.61 -14.50 1.50
N LYS A 183 -22.26 -15.67 1.60
CA LYS A 183 -23.71 -15.80 1.78
C LYS A 183 -24.19 -15.10 3.06
N SER A 184 -23.47 -15.25 4.16
CA SER A 184 -23.82 -14.62 5.45
C SER A 184 -23.74 -13.08 5.45
N LEU A 185 -23.12 -12.48 4.43
CA LEU A 185 -22.97 -11.04 4.29
C LEU A 185 -24.12 -10.40 3.47
N PHE A 186 -25.14 -11.17 3.10
CA PHE A 186 -26.27 -10.69 2.32
C PHE A 186 -26.91 -9.43 2.92
N GLY A 187 -27.16 -8.43 2.08
CA GLY A 187 -27.71 -7.12 2.45
C GLY A 187 -26.69 -6.15 3.04
N MET A 188 -25.42 -6.56 3.22
CA MET A 188 -24.36 -5.65 3.66
C MET A 188 -24.00 -4.67 2.54
N SER A 189 -24.07 -3.37 2.81
CA SER A 189 -23.66 -2.36 1.84
C SER A 189 -22.15 -2.42 1.56
N ARG A 190 -21.74 -1.96 0.37
CA ARG A 190 -20.32 -1.84 0.02
C ARG A 190 -19.52 -1.03 1.04
N GLY A 191 -20.07 0.09 1.51
CA GLY A 191 -19.43 0.92 2.54
C GLY A 191 -19.24 0.18 3.86
N ALA A 192 -20.26 -0.57 4.32
CA ALA A 192 -20.15 -1.38 5.53
C ALA A 192 -19.13 -2.51 5.38
N ALA A 193 -19.07 -3.16 4.22
CA ALA A 193 -18.06 -4.18 3.94
C ALA A 193 -16.63 -3.61 4.00
N ILE A 194 -16.41 -2.44 3.39
CA ILE A 194 -15.13 -1.72 3.43
C ILE A 194 -14.75 -1.35 4.87
N LEU A 195 -15.67 -0.77 5.65
CA LEU A 195 -15.40 -0.39 7.04
C LEU A 195 -15.10 -1.60 7.93
N ASN A 196 -15.82 -2.70 7.75
CA ASN A 196 -15.56 -3.95 8.47
C ASN A 196 -14.20 -4.57 8.08
N TYR A 197 -13.84 -4.49 6.79
CA TYR A 197 -12.51 -4.90 6.31
C TYR A 197 -11.42 -4.08 7.01
N MET A 198 -11.53 -2.75 6.95
CA MET A 198 -10.54 -1.85 7.56
C MET A 198 -10.44 -2.04 9.07
N SER A 199 -11.56 -2.20 9.78
CA SER A 199 -11.56 -2.42 11.23
C SER A 199 -10.83 -3.69 11.68
N LEU A 200 -10.82 -4.74 10.83
CA LEU A 200 -10.00 -5.92 11.08
C LEU A 200 -8.52 -5.63 10.86
N VAL A 201 -8.17 -4.97 9.76
CA VAL A 201 -6.76 -4.76 9.40
C VAL A 201 -6.08 -3.73 10.30
N GLU A 202 -6.78 -2.70 10.74
CA GLU A 202 -6.26 -1.66 11.66
C GLU A 202 -5.71 -2.23 12.98
N LYS A 203 -6.19 -3.41 13.39
CA LYS A 203 -5.77 -4.11 14.61
C LYS A 203 -4.49 -4.94 14.41
N MET A 204 -4.09 -5.16 13.16
CA MET A 204 -2.90 -5.95 12.84
C MET A 204 -1.63 -5.16 13.14
N GLU A 205 -0.54 -5.86 13.47
CA GLU A 205 0.75 -5.23 13.77
C GLU A 205 1.29 -4.45 12.57
N ASN A 206 1.25 -5.08 11.38
CA ASN A 206 1.81 -4.55 10.13
C ASN A 206 0.98 -3.44 9.49
N TYR A 207 -0.14 -3.04 10.10
CA TYR A 207 -0.96 -1.95 9.57
C TYR A 207 -0.18 -0.64 9.53
N GLY A 208 -0.17 -0.04 8.34
CA GLY A 208 0.54 1.20 8.06
C GLY A 208 2.06 1.09 7.98
N MET A 209 2.61 -0.13 7.90
CA MET A 209 4.04 -0.33 7.66
C MET A 209 4.41 -0.13 6.20
N HIS A 210 5.50 0.59 5.99
CA HIS A 210 6.25 0.65 4.75
C HIS A 210 7.44 -0.27 4.84
N PHE A 211 7.57 -1.17 3.88
CA PHE A 211 8.61 -2.19 3.88
C PHE A 211 9.79 -1.78 2.99
N TYR A 212 11.01 -1.97 3.50
CA TYR A 212 12.26 -1.64 2.82
C TYR A 212 13.25 -2.79 2.97
N GLU A 213 13.70 -3.36 1.85
CA GLU A 213 14.79 -4.33 1.88
C GLU A 213 16.12 -3.57 2.04
N VAL A 214 16.88 -3.92 3.07
CA VAL A 214 18.18 -3.32 3.37
C VAL A 214 19.24 -4.40 3.50
N LYS A 215 20.51 -4.02 3.33
CA LYS A 215 21.64 -4.90 3.63
C LYS A 215 22.29 -4.49 4.95
N GLU A 216 22.46 -5.46 5.83
CA GLU A 216 23.28 -5.31 7.03
C GLU A 216 24.77 -5.17 6.67
N LYS A 217 25.57 -4.65 7.61
CA LYS A 217 27.04 -4.59 7.46
C LYS A 217 27.68 -5.98 7.32
N SER A 218 27.01 -7.01 7.83
CA SER A 218 27.37 -8.43 7.67
C SER A 218 27.17 -8.94 6.24
N GLY A 219 26.45 -8.20 5.38
CA GLY A 219 26.09 -8.59 4.02
C GLY A 219 24.72 -9.25 3.89
N ALA A 220 24.05 -9.59 4.99
CA ALA A 220 22.71 -10.19 4.98
C ALA A 220 21.64 -9.19 4.52
N SER A 221 20.72 -9.61 3.65
CA SER A 221 19.51 -8.85 3.34
C SER A 221 18.48 -9.02 4.45
N VAL A 222 17.85 -7.92 4.83
CA VAL A 222 16.87 -7.82 5.91
C VAL A 222 15.71 -6.94 5.45
N LEU A 223 14.49 -7.25 5.86
CA LEU A 223 13.34 -6.40 5.57
C LEU A 223 13.01 -5.52 6.79
N LEU A 224 12.85 -4.23 6.56
CA LEU A 224 12.48 -3.27 7.61
C LEU A 224 11.06 -2.76 7.37
N GLY A 225 10.20 -2.85 8.39
CA GLY A 225 8.89 -2.19 8.40
C GLY A 225 8.95 -0.90 9.21
N LEU A 226 8.50 0.20 8.60
CA LEU A 226 8.43 1.52 9.22
C LEU A 226 6.97 1.96 9.31
N CYS A 227 6.48 2.28 10.51
CA CYS A 227 5.17 2.87 10.70
C CYS A 227 5.17 3.88 11.86
N SER A 228 4.00 4.46 12.15
CA SER A 228 3.82 5.39 13.27
C SER A 228 4.10 4.78 14.64
N LYS A 229 4.07 3.44 14.77
CA LYS A 229 4.34 2.73 16.04
C LYS A 229 5.83 2.53 16.29
N GLY A 230 6.66 2.46 15.24
CA GLY A 230 8.04 2.01 15.41
C GLY A 230 8.73 1.57 14.13
N LEU A 231 9.95 1.07 14.32
CA LEU A 231 10.70 0.33 13.33
C LEU A 231 10.70 -1.16 13.70
N TYR A 232 10.48 -1.98 12.70
CA TYR A 232 10.36 -3.43 12.80
C TYR A 232 11.33 -4.08 11.83
N GLN A 233 11.92 -5.20 12.23
CA GLN A 233 12.80 -6.01 11.40
C GLN A 233 12.16 -7.36 11.13
N PHE A 234 12.12 -7.78 9.88
CA PHE A 234 11.51 -9.02 9.37
C PHE A 234 12.55 -9.83 8.57
N ASP A 235 12.28 -11.10 8.32
CA ASP A 235 13.01 -11.86 7.30
C ASP A 235 12.56 -11.40 5.90
N VAL A 236 13.49 -11.35 4.94
CA VAL A 236 13.18 -10.99 3.54
C VAL A 236 12.28 -12.04 2.88
N ASN A 237 12.43 -13.30 3.27
CA ASN A 237 11.64 -14.42 2.74
C ASN A 237 10.31 -14.61 3.48
N ASP A 238 10.14 -13.98 4.63
CA ASP A 238 8.91 -14.00 5.42
C ASP A 238 8.65 -12.60 6.03
N PRO A 239 8.09 -11.67 5.23
CA PRO A 239 7.82 -10.28 5.64
C PRO A 239 6.77 -10.17 6.74
N ALA A 240 6.16 -11.29 7.10
CA ALA A 240 5.04 -11.35 7.97
C ALA A 240 5.54 -11.72 9.40
N VAL A 241 6.63 -12.49 9.56
CA VAL A 241 7.22 -12.78 10.89
C VAL A 241 8.21 -11.70 11.34
N THR A 242 7.85 -10.97 12.41
CA THR A 242 8.73 -9.98 13.05
C THR A 242 9.87 -10.66 13.82
N ARG A 243 11.12 -10.26 13.57
CA ARG A 243 12.32 -10.75 14.27
C ARG A 243 12.78 -9.84 15.40
N GLN A 244 12.74 -8.53 15.21
CA GLN A 244 13.13 -7.55 16.22
C GLN A 244 12.27 -6.30 16.14
N VAL A 245 11.95 -5.71 17.29
CA VAL A 245 11.15 -4.49 17.40
C VAL A 245 11.97 -3.40 18.07
N ARG A 246 12.08 -2.24 17.44
CA ARG A 246 12.55 -1.01 18.06
C ARG A 246 11.44 0.01 18.05
N THR A 247 10.73 0.09 19.17
CA THR A 247 9.69 1.09 19.38
C THR A 247 10.34 2.47 19.51
N PHE A 248 9.82 3.47 18.82
CA PHE A 248 10.16 4.86 19.14
C PHE A 248 9.59 5.16 20.52
N SER A 249 10.40 5.61 21.48
CA SER A 249 9.92 6.01 22.80
C SER A 249 8.82 7.05 22.64
N VAL A 250 7.57 6.65 22.95
CA VAL A 250 6.33 7.44 23.03
C VAL A 250 6.27 8.64 22.06
N ILE A 251 5.72 8.41 20.87
CA ILE A 251 5.30 9.49 19.97
C ILE A 251 3.92 9.96 20.43
N THR A 252 3.87 10.94 21.34
CA THR A 252 2.62 11.65 21.66
C THR A 252 2.44 12.85 20.73
N GLY A 253 1.23 12.95 20.16
CA GLY A 253 0.79 14.12 19.40
C GLY A 253 1.09 14.06 17.90
N ASN A 254 0.26 14.78 17.12
CA ASN A 254 0.38 14.97 15.68
C ASN A 254 1.78 15.49 15.30
N ASN A 255 2.71 14.59 14.99
CA ASN A 255 4.06 15.00 14.66
C ASN A 255 4.62 14.16 13.51
N TRP A 256 4.13 14.44 12.31
CA TRP A 256 4.75 14.06 11.03
C TRP A 256 6.26 14.38 11.00
N ARG A 257 6.71 15.36 11.80
CA ARG A 257 8.13 15.69 12.00
C ARG A 257 8.91 14.53 12.62
N THR A 258 8.34 13.82 13.60
CA THR A 258 8.98 12.69 14.29
C THR A 258 9.13 11.47 13.38
N TYR A 259 8.19 11.26 12.45
CA TYR A 259 8.31 10.23 11.41
C TYR A 259 9.50 10.52 10.47
N ILE A 260 9.71 11.78 10.11
CA ILE A 260 10.86 12.22 9.29
C ILE A 260 12.18 12.14 10.08
N THR A 261 12.21 12.59 11.36
CA THR A 261 13.43 12.53 12.18
C THR A 261 13.86 11.09 12.51
N GLY A 262 12.91 10.18 12.68
CA GLY A 262 13.19 8.75 12.85
C GLY A 262 13.88 8.14 11.62
N ILE A 263 13.46 8.52 10.41
CA ILE A 263 14.08 8.12 9.13
C ILE A 263 15.47 8.76 8.97
N GLU A 264 15.65 10.03 9.34
CA GLU A 264 16.94 10.73 9.24
C GLU A 264 17.98 10.22 10.24
N SER A 265 17.59 9.93 11.48
CA SER A 265 18.45 9.28 12.48
C SER A 265 18.96 7.90 12.00
N PHE A 266 18.17 7.22 11.16
CA PHE A 266 18.44 5.88 10.65
C PHE A 266 19.56 5.81 9.61
N ARG A 267 19.76 6.88 8.81
CA ARG A 267 20.88 6.98 7.85
C ARG A 267 22.25 6.82 8.50
N SER A 268 22.37 6.99 9.81
CA SER A 268 23.62 6.84 10.56
C SER A 268 23.98 5.39 10.96
N LYS A 269 23.00 4.46 11.00
CA LYS A 269 23.20 3.08 11.53
C LYS A 269 23.08 1.97 10.48
N PHE A 270 22.36 2.22 9.38
CA PHE A 270 22.17 1.26 8.30
C PHE A 270 22.57 1.90 6.98
N MET A 271 23.36 1.19 6.17
CA MET A 271 23.60 1.61 4.79
C MET A 271 22.33 1.31 3.99
N ILE A 272 21.41 2.29 3.94
CA ILE A 272 20.55 2.37 2.76
C ILE A 272 21.54 2.65 1.64
N GLN A 273 21.81 1.64 0.79
CA GLN A 273 22.60 1.86 -0.41
C GLN A 273 21.79 2.80 -1.30
N ASN A 274 21.96 4.11 -1.10
CA ASN A 274 21.58 5.08 -2.10
C ASN A 274 22.48 4.79 -3.30
N GLY A 275 21.87 4.35 -4.40
CA GLY A 275 22.41 4.74 -5.71
C GLY A 275 22.47 6.26 -5.67
N MET A 276 23.69 6.78 -5.77
CA MET A 276 23.98 8.22 -5.85
C MET A 276 23.20 8.89 -6.97
#